data_AF-A0A9D6IDN7-F1
#
_entry.id   AF-A0A9D6IDN7-F1
#
_cell.length_a   1.000
_cell.length_b   1.000
_cell.length_c   1.000
_cell.angle_alpha   90.00
_cell.angle_beta   90.00
_cell.angle_gamma   90.00
#
_symmetry.space_group_name_H-M   'P 1'
#
loop_
_entity.id
_entity.type
_entity.pdbx_description
1 polymer ?
#
loop_
_entity_poly.entity_id
_entity_poly.type
_entity_poly.pdbx_seq_one_letter_code
_entity_poly.pdbx_strand_id
1 'polypeptide(L)'
;MTDMLIYWRDYRKNAEGPIPAWHSNAKLLAELLPGDRLWFVTSGKNLRQEAEQAGFLVAVWQVQEAKENPGDDPAYPKADYCYRIVASEGESVVLDEPVLVDHILRPEGRDKAVSIGRFLQGPRKLDDQKVRLLRAAAGPKMALKWLTGKRGLSVSGVQE
;
A
#
# COMPACT_ATOMS: atom_id res chain seq x y z
N MET A 1 7.38 1.75 -15.78
CA MET A 1 6.70 1.22 -14.58
C MET A 1 7.14 2.05 -13.40
N THR A 2 6.17 2.64 -12.71
CA THR A 2 6.34 3.54 -11.56
C THR A 2 6.04 2.76 -10.29
N ASP A 3 6.92 2.88 -9.30
CA ASP A 3 6.70 2.34 -7.95
C ASP A 3 6.41 3.52 -6.99
N MET A 4 5.26 3.47 -6.34
CA MET A 4 4.77 4.52 -5.44
C MET A 4 4.63 4.00 -4.02
N LEU A 5 5.25 4.65 -3.05
CA LEU A 5 5.08 4.38 -1.62
C LEU A 5 3.87 5.12 -1.08
N ILE A 6 2.97 4.39 -0.40
CA ILE A 6 1.74 4.90 0.20
C ILE A 6 1.75 4.58 1.69
N TYR A 7 1.51 5.60 2.53
CA TYR A 7 1.22 5.37 3.94
C TYR A 7 -0.27 5.09 4.14
N TRP A 8 -0.60 3.87 4.54
CA TRP A 8 -1.96 3.44 4.82
C TRP A 8 -2.33 3.74 6.28
N ARG A 9 -2.84 4.95 6.51
CA ARG A 9 -3.23 5.42 7.85
C ARG A 9 -4.35 4.58 8.48
N ASP A 10 -5.39 4.27 7.72
CA ASP A 10 -6.58 3.55 8.22
C ASP A 10 -6.55 2.06 7.87
N TYR A 11 -5.35 1.46 7.80
CA TYR A 11 -5.14 0.05 7.40
C TYR A 11 -6.13 -0.90 8.08
N ARG A 12 -6.28 -0.80 9.39
CA ARG A 12 -7.15 -1.70 10.17
C ARG A 12 -8.63 -1.58 9.83
N LYS A 13 -9.12 -0.38 9.52
CA LYS A 13 -10.53 -0.17 9.17
C LYS A 13 -10.85 -0.72 7.78
N ASN A 14 -9.85 -0.70 6.90
CA ASN A 14 -10.03 -1.06 5.50
C ASN A 14 -9.63 -2.51 5.22
N ALA A 15 -8.74 -3.11 6.02
CA ALA A 15 -8.26 -4.48 5.87
C ALA A 15 -9.35 -5.55 5.98
N GLU A 16 -10.48 -5.24 6.62
CA GLU A 16 -11.57 -6.18 6.93
C GLU A 16 -12.70 -6.19 5.87
N GLY A 17 -12.37 -5.96 4.59
CA GLY A 17 -13.33 -6.06 3.49
C GLY A 17 -12.63 -6.23 2.13
N PRO A 18 -13.38 -6.46 1.03
CA PRO A 18 -12.80 -6.33 -0.30
C PRO A 18 -12.33 -4.90 -0.47
N ILE A 19 -11.03 -4.71 -0.74
CA ILE A 19 -10.45 -3.38 -0.96
C ILE A 19 -10.11 -3.26 -2.44
N PRO A 20 -11.12 -3.08 -3.31
CA PRO A 20 -10.88 -3.03 -4.75
C PRO A 20 -10.19 -1.72 -5.17
N ALA A 21 -10.20 -0.70 -4.30
CA ALA A 21 -9.73 0.63 -4.66
C ALA A 21 -9.09 1.42 -3.52
N TRP A 22 -8.17 2.31 -3.89
CA TRP A 22 -7.58 3.33 -3.04
C TRP A 22 -8.04 4.71 -3.48
N HIS A 23 -8.39 5.58 -2.53
CA HIS A 23 -8.84 6.94 -2.82
C HIS A 23 -7.78 7.95 -2.36
N SER A 24 -7.57 8.99 -3.16
CA SER A 24 -6.61 10.06 -2.84
C SER A 24 -6.92 11.35 -3.57
N ASN A 25 -6.45 12.47 -3.03
CA ASN A 25 -6.40 13.77 -3.73
C ASN A 25 -5.01 14.07 -4.32
N ALA A 26 -4.03 13.18 -4.14
CA ALA A 26 -2.69 13.39 -4.64
C ALA A 26 -2.65 13.25 -6.16
N LYS A 27 -2.41 14.36 -6.88
CA LYS A 27 -2.30 14.39 -8.35
C LYS A 27 -1.32 13.37 -8.92
N LEU A 28 -0.25 13.08 -8.17
CA LEU A 28 0.75 12.09 -8.55
C LEU A 28 0.16 10.68 -8.78
N LEU A 29 -0.95 10.35 -8.13
CA LEU A 29 -1.62 9.05 -8.31
C LEU A 29 -2.56 9.02 -9.51
N ALA A 30 -2.95 10.18 -10.05
CA ALA A 30 -3.79 10.28 -11.25
C ALA A 30 -3.04 9.88 -12.53
N GLU A 31 -1.72 9.99 -12.51
CA GLU A 31 -0.83 9.71 -13.65
C GLU A 31 -0.39 8.23 -13.70
N LEU A 32 -0.85 7.40 -12.77
CA LEU A 32 -0.48 5.99 -12.72
C LEU A 32 -1.08 5.21 -13.88
N LEU A 33 -0.26 4.39 -14.51
CA LEU A 33 -0.65 3.55 -15.64
C LEU A 33 -0.88 2.10 -15.19
N PRO A 34 -1.65 1.32 -15.97
CA PRO A 34 -1.77 -0.11 -15.73
C PRO A 34 -0.38 -0.78 -15.65
N GLY A 35 -0.16 -1.57 -14.59
CA GLY A 35 1.14 -2.20 -14.31
C GLY A 35 2.06 -1.43 -13.38
N ASP A 36 1.80 -0.14 -13.11
CA ASP A 36 2.47 0.59 -12.03
C ASP A 36 2.11 -0.01 -10.66
N ARG A 37 2.88 0.31 -9.61
CA ARG A 37 2.76 -0.37 -8.31
C ARG A 37 2.60 0.59 -7.16
N LEU A 38 1.70 0.27 -6.25
CA LEU A 38 1.54 0.92 -4.96
C LEU A 38 2.10 0.02 -3.85
N TRP A 39 3.10 0.51 -3.14
CA TRP A 39 3.72 -0.10 -1.98
C TRP A 39 3.10 0.45 -0.72
N PHE A 40 2.30 -0.35 -0.03
CA PHE A 40 1.58 0.09 1.15
C PHE A 40 2.33 -0.19 2.42
N VAL A 41 2.58 0.87 3.18
CA VAL A 41 3.22 0.82 4.49
C VAL A 41 2.27 1.38 5.54
N THR A 42 2.21 0.75 6.70
CA THR A 42 1.49 1.28 7.85
C THR A 42 2.41 1.39 9.07
N SER A 43 1.93 2.01 10.14
CA SER A 43 2.68 2.13 11.39
C SER A 43 2.48 0.90 12.28
N GLY A 44 3.49 0.54 13.08
CA GLY A 44 3.36 -0.50 14.10
C GLY A 44 2.15 -0.29 15.03
N LYS A 45 1.81 0.97 15.33
CA LYS A 45 0.59 1.33 16.08
C LYS A 45 -0.70 0.78 15.45
N ASN A 46 -0.81 0.81 14.13
CA ASN A 46 -1.99 0.31 13.41
C ASN A 46 -2.04 -1.22 13.40
N LEU A 47 -0.89 -1.86 13.59
CA LEU A 47 -0.70 -3.30 13.66
C LEU A 47 -0.63 -3.84 15.10
N ARG A 48 -0.68 -2.97 16.12
CA ARG A 48 -0.46 -3.30 17.54
C ARG A 48 0.89 -3.98 17.80
N GLN A 49 1.92 -3.54 17.09
CA GLN A 49 3.31 -4.00 17.26
C GLN A 49 4.01 -3.16 18.33
N GLU A 50 4.98 -3.75 19.03
CA GLU A 50 5.80 -3.07 20.04
C GLU A 50 6.51 -1.83 19.46
N ALA A 51 7.00 -1.94 18.22
CA ALA A 51 7.61 -0.84 17.49
C ALA A 51 6.55 0.10 16.88
N GLU A 52 5.75 0.76 17.74
CA GLU A 52 4.56 1.52 17.32
C GLU A 52 4.83 2.58 16.23
N GLN A 53 5.98 3.25 16.30
CA GLN A 53 6.34 4.35 15.41
C GLN A 53 6.97 3.90 14.09
N ALA A 54 7.31 2.61 13.98
CA ALA A 54 8.04 2.05 12.84
C ALA A 54 7.13 1.77 11.64
N GLY A 55 7.70 1.81 10.44
CA GLY A 55 7.05 1.41 9.18
C GLY A 55 7.05 -0.09 8.92
N PHE A 56 5.89 -0.62 8.57
CA PHE A 56 5.68 -2.01 8.16
C PHE A 56 5.04 -2.09 6.78
N LEU A 57 5.66 -2.83 5.87
CA LEU A 57 5.10 -3.17 4.57
C LEU A 57 3.96 -4.17 4.78
N VAL A 58 2.79 -3.89 4.21
CA VAL A 58 1.57 -4.71 4.38
C VAL A 58 0.98 -5.20 3.06
N ALA A 59 1.21 -4.48 1.97
CA ALA A 59 0.71 -4.88 0.65
C ALA A 59 1.52 -4.23 -0.47
N VAL A 60 1.46 -4.85 -1.65
CA VAL A 60 1.87 -4.25 -2.91
C VAL A 60 0.75 -4.45 -3.90
N TRP A 61 0.15 -3.36 -4.38
CA TRP A 61 -0.89 -3.45 -5.41
C TRP A 61 -0.32 -3.12 -6.77
N GLN A 62 -0.73 -3.88 -7.77
CA GLN A 62 -0.54 -3.48 -9.15
C GLN A 62 -1.75 -2.67 -9.60
N VAL A 63 -1.49 -1.49 -10.18
CA VAL A 63 -2.51 -0.61 -10.71
C VAL A 63 -3.15 -1.29 -11.92
N GLN A 64 -4.47 -1.44 -11.88
CA GLN A 64 -5.27 -1.78 -13.07
C GLN A 64 -5.72 -0.50 -13.77
N GLU A 65 -6.19 0.48 -13.00
CA GLU A 65 -6.72 1.73 -13.51
C GLU A 65 -6.53 2.84 -12.46
N ALA A 66 -6.17 4.04 -12.89
CA ALA A 66 -6.29 5.26 -12.09
C ALA A 66 -7.28 6.20 -12.80
N LYS A 67 -8.32 6.63 -12.08
CA LYS A 67 -9.39 7.46 -12.64
C LYS A 67 -9.83 8.53 -11.66
N GLU A 68 -10.62 9.49 -12.16
CA GLU A 68 -11.34 10.39 -11.27
C GLU A 68 -12.27 9.60 -10.35
N ASN A 69 -12.37 10.05 -9.11
CA ASN A 69 -13.37 9.55 -8.19
C ASN A 69 -14.76 9.96 -8.67
N PRO A 70 -15.69 9.02 -8.91
CA PRO A 70 -17.07 9.35 -9.29
C PRO A 70 -17.88 9.91 -8.11
N GLY A 71 -17.42 9.75 -6.87
CA GLY A 71 -18.15 10.14 -5.66
C GLY A 71 -19.28 9.18 -5.30
N ASP A 72 -19.14 7.90 -5.66
CA ASP A 72 -20.10 6.83 -5.36
C ASP A 72 -19.95 6.25 -3.94
N ASP A 73 -18.79 6.45 -3.31
CA ASP A 73 -18.51 6.02 -1.94
C ASP A 73 -18.62 7.18 -0.93
N PRO A 74 -19.61 7.17 -0.01
CA PRO A 74 -19.76 8.19 1.02
C PRO A 74 -18.56 8.31 1.98
N ALA A 75 -17.77 7.26 2.17
CA ALA A 75 -16.55 7.30 2.99
C ALA A 75 -15.41 8.06 2.29
N TYR A 76 -15.48 8.22 0.96
CA TYR A 76 -14.48 8.89 0.14
C TYR A 76 -15.16 9.90 -0.81
N PRO A 77 -15.68 11.02 -0.28
CA PRO A 77 -16.36 12.02 -1.11
C PRO A 77 -15.41 12.65 -2.15
N LYS A 78 -15.93 12.89 -3.36
CA LYS A 78 -15.14 13.44 -4.49
C LYS A 78 -14.42 14.76 -4.16
N ALA A 79 -15.03 15.60 -3.31
CA ALA A 79 -14.47 16.88 -2.89
C ALA A 79 -13.13 16.74 -2.16
N ASP A 80 -12.97 15.67 -1.36
CA ASP A 80 -11.79 15.43 -0.54
C ASP A 80 -10.84 14.39 -1.17
N TYR A 81 -11.36 13.55 -2.06
CA TYR A 81 -10.64 12.48 -2.74
C TYR A 81 -10.91 12.52 -4.23
N CYS A 82 -10.08 13.23 -5.00
CA CYS A 82 -10.33 13.45 -6.42
C CYS A 82 -10.06 12.22 -7.30
N TYR A 83 -9.27 11.26 -6.83
CA TYR A 83 -8.79 10.12 -7.60
C TYR A 83 -9.11 8.78 -6.92
N ARG A 84 -9.40 7.77 -7.75
CA ARG A 84 -9.64 6.39 -7.37
C ARG A 84 -8.70 5.49 -8.17
N ILE A 85 -7.90 4.71 -7.46
CA ILE A 85 -6.94 3.76 -8.02
C ILE A 85 -7.50 2.36 -7.80
N VAL A 86 -7.77 1.63 -8.88
CA VAL A 86 -8.29 0.27 -8.85
C VAL A 86 -7.12 -0.70 -8.90
N ALA A 87 -7.09 -1.65 -7.96
CA ALA A 87 -6.07 -2.68 -7.91
C ALA A 87 -6.40 -3.84 -8.85
N SER A 88 -5.39 -4.39 -9.52
CA SER A 88 -5.52 -5.68 -10.20
C SER A 88 -5.53 -6.79 -9.16
N GLU A 89 -6.69 -7.42 -8.95
CA GLU A 89 -6.87 -8.44 -7.90
C GLU A 89 -5.90 -9.63 -8.04
N GLY A 90 -5.59 -10.04 -9.29
CA GLY A 90 -4.71 -11.17 -9.57
C GLY A 90 -3.22 -10.86 -9.38
N GLU A 91 -2.83 -9.59 -9.53
CA GLU A 91 -1.43 -9.15 -9.54
C GLU A 91 -1.03 -8.42 -8.24
N SER A 92 -2.00 -8.17 -7.37
CA SER A 92 -1.79 -7.51 -6.08
C SER A 92 -1.52 -8.52 -4.97
N VAL A 93 -0.59 -8.18 -4.09
CA VAL A 93 -0.14 -9.02 -2.99
C VAL A 93 -0.46 -8.33 -1.68
N VAL A 94 -1.18 -9.02 -0.80
CA VAL A 94 -1.29 -8.66 0.62
C VAL A 94 -0.36 -9.60 1.42
N LEU A 95 0.36 -9.02 2.37
CA LEU A 95 1.26 -9.75 3.24
C LEU A 95 0.50 -10.22 4.47
N ASP A 96 0.46 -11.54 4.66
CA ASP A 96 -0.17 -12.17 5.83
C ASP A 96 0.57 -11.79 7.12
N GLU A 97 1.89 -11.60 7.00
CA GLU A 97 2.77 -11.10 8.05
C GLU A 97 3.39 -9.77 7.60
N PRO A 98 3.03 -8.64 8.24
CA PRO A 98 3.66 -7.35 7.95
C PRO A 98 5.17 -7.36 8.16
N VAL A 99 5.91 -6.70 7.27
CA VAL A 99 7.37 -6.73 7.27
C VAL A 99 7.92 -5.40 7.75
N LEU A 100 8.76 -5.40 8.79
CA LEU A 100 9.42 -4.20 9.30
C LEU A 100 10.38 -3.62 8.25
N VAL A 101 10.07 -2.44 7.72
CA VAL A 101 10.84 -1.77 6.67
C VAL A 101 11.29 -0.35 7.05
N ASP A 102 11.13 0.05 8.31
CA ASP A 102 11.48 1.40 8.80
C ASP A 102 12.92 1.80 8.43
N HIS A 103 13.86 0.87 8.57
CA HIS A 103 15.28 1.05 8.25
C HIS A 103 15.57 1.27 6.75
N ILE A 104 14.63 0.91 5.86
CA ILE A 104 14.73 1.14 4.41
C ILE A 104 14.13 2.50 4.06
N LEU A 105 13.05 2.88 4.75
CA LEU A 105 12.27 4.08 4.44
C LEU A 105 12.87 5.34 5.07
N ARG A 106 13.39 5.22 6.29
CA ARG A 106 14.01 6.33 7.00
C ARG A 106 15.53 6.30 6.82
N PRO A 107 16.14 7.44 6.44
CA PRO A 107 17.59 7.57 6.47
C PRO A 107 18.16 7.29 7.86
N GLU A 108 19.42 6.86 7.88
CA GLU A 108 20.18 6.71 9.12
C GLU A 108 20.25 8.03 9.90
N GLY A 109 20.20 7.94 11.23
CA GLY A 109 20.23 9.11 12.12
C GLY A 109 18.91 9.88 12.25
N ARG A 110 17.83 9.48 11.57
CA ARG A 110 16.49 10.06 11.79
C ARG A 110 15.88 9.63 13.12
N ASP A 111 15.14 10.55 13.72
CA ASP A 111 14.41 10.31 14.96
C ASP A 111 13.32 9.23 14.77
N LYS A 112 13.52 8.10 15.46
CA LYS A 112 12.60 6.95 15.47
C LYS A 112 11.36 7.19 16.33
N ALA A 113 11.35 8.21 17.18
CA ALA A 113 10.19 8.60 17.98
C ALA A 113 9.09 9.27 17.15
N VAL A 114 9.43 9.87 15.99
CA VAL A 114 8.45 10.41 15.06
C VAL A 114 7.74 9.26 14.34
N SER A 115 6.41 9.27 14.29
CA SER A 115 5.64 8.23 13.58
C SER A 115 5.95 8.16 12.08
N ILE A 116 5.93 6.95 11.50
CA ILE A 116 6.26 6.78 10.07
C ILE A 116 5.29 7.54 9.17
N GLY A 117 4.02 7.62 9.57
CA GLY A 117 3.02 8.43 8.86
C GLY A 117 3.38 9.90 8.81
N ARG A 118 3.86 10.47 9.94
CA ARG A 118 4.31 11.86 10.00
C ARG A 118 5.60 12.08 9.20
N PHE A 119 6.44 11.06 9.07
CA PHE A 119 7.64 11.12 8.23
C PHE A 119 7.30 11.09 6.74
N LEU A 120 6.35 10.27 6.30
CA LEU A 120 6.03 10.07 4.88
C LEU A 120 5.19 11.21 4.27
N GLN A 121 4.30 11.85 5.02
CA GLN A 121 3.54 13.05 4.62
C GLN A 121 2.76 12.98 3.28
N GLY A 122 2.64 11.80 2.66
CA GLY A 122 1.92 11.61 1.40
C GLY A 122 2.55 10.54 0.51
N PRO A 123 1.99 10.30 -0.68
CA PRO A 123 2.56 9.40 -1.67
C PRO A 123 3.95 9.85 -2.14
N ARG A 124 4.87 8.89 -2.34
CA ARG A 124 6.23 9.17 -2.82
C ARG A 124 6.63 8.21 -3.92
N LYS A 125 7.29 8.71 -4.96
CA LYS A 125 7.94 7.84 -5.94
C LYS A 125 9.14 7.14 -5.29
N LEU A 126 9.24 5.84 -5.50
CA LEU A 126 10.39 5.04 -5.08
C LEU A 126 11.43 5.00 -6.20
N ASP A 127 12.69 5.06 -5.80
CA ASP A 127 13.82 4.74 -6.67
C ASP A 127 14.03 3.22 -6.74
N ASP A 128 14.71 2.76 -7.79
CA ASP A 128 14.95 1.34 -8.03
C ASP A 128 15.70 0.66 -6.87
N GLN A 129 16.58 1.39 -6.18
CA GLN A 129 17.35 0.87 -5.06
C GLN A 129 16.42 0.53 -3.89
N LYS A 130 15.53 1.45 -3.49
CA LYS A 130 14.55 1.21 -2.43
C LYS A 130 13.60 0.10 -2.80
N VAL A 131 13.15 0.04 -4.05
CA VAL A 131 12.31 -1.06 -4.53
C VAL A 131 13.03 -2.39 -4.32
N ARG A 132 14.30 -2.52 -4.74
CA ARG A 132 15.08 -3.75 -4.53
C ARG A 132 15.21 -4.13 -3.05
N LEU A 133 15.47 -3.16 -2.17
CA LEU A 133 15.57 -3.40 -0.72
C LEU A 133 14.24 -3.86 -0.12
N LEU A 134 13.13 -3.22 -0.49
CA LEU A 134 11.79 -3.63 -0.04
C LEU A 134 11.43 -5.03 -0.53
N ARG A 135 11.78 -5.38 -1.78
CA ARG A 135 11.61 -6.74 -2.31
C ARG A 135 12.41 -7.77 -1.52
N ALA A 136 13.67 -7.46 -1.22
CA ALA A 136 14.53 -8.34 -0.43
C ALA A 136 13.98 -8.54 0.99
N ALA A 137 13.52 -7.46 1.64
CA ALA A 137 12.95 -7.51 2.98
C ALA A 137 11.64 -8.31 3.05
N ALA A 138 10.77 -8.17 2.03
CA ALA A 138 9.53 -8.94 1.96
C ALA A 138 9.74 -10.45 1.76
N GLY A 139 10.96 -10.84 1.37
CA GLY A 139 11.42 -12.21 1.38
C GLY A 139 10.89 -13.08 0.23
N PRO A 140 11.28 -14.37 0.23
CA PRO A 140 11.01 -15.29 -0.87
C PRO A 140 9.52 -15.60 -1.04
N LYS A 141 8.70 -15.47 0.00
CA LYS A 141 7.23 -15.65 -0.11
C LYS A 141 6.59 -14.58 -1.00
N MET A 142 6.98 -13.31 -0.86
CA MET A 142 6.47 -12.24 -1.73
C MET A 142 7.02 -12.39 -3.15
N ALA A 143 8.30 -12.74 -3.29
CA ALA A 143 8.89 -13.03 -4.59
C ALA A 143 8.15 -14.19 -5.30
N LEU A 144 7.82 -15.26 -4.58
CA LEU A 144 7.05 -16.39 -5.11
C LEU A 144 5.63 -15.98 -5.49
N LYS A 145 4.92 -15.20 -4.64
CA LYS A 145 3.57 -14.69 -4.98
C LYS A 145 3.58 -13.86 -6.26
N TRP A 146 4.60 -13.04 -6.48
CA TRP A 146 4.78 -12.32 -7.75
C TRP A 146 5.15 -13.19 -8.94
N LEU A 147 6.04 -14.17 -8.75
CA LEU A 147 6.44 -15.07 -9.84
C LEU A 147 5.32 -16.02 -10.25
N THR A 148 4.42 -16.34 -9.34
CA THR A 148 3.36 -17.34 -9.54
C THR A 148 1.97 -16.74 -9.73
N GLY A 149 1.81 -15.41 -9.60
CA GLY A 149 0.53 -14.71 -9.81
C GLY A 149 -0.63 -15.24 -8.95
N LYS A 150 -0.35 -15.86 -7.79
CA LYS A 150 -1.37 -16.48 -6.95
C LYS A 150 -2.12 -15.45 -6.10
N ARG A 151 -3.15 -14.89 -6.74
CA ARG A 151 -4.48 -14.43 -6.27
C ARG A 151 -4.69 -14.51 -4.75
N GLY A 152 -4.63 -13.35 -4.09
CA GLY A 152 -4.83 -13.23 -2.64
C GLY A 152 -5.95 -12.26 -2.22
N LEU A 153 -6.83 -11.87 -3.14
CA LEU A 153 -8.02 -11.05 -2.85
C LEU A 153 -9.28 -11.84 -3.17
N SER A 154 -9.58 -12.87 -2.36
CA SER A 154 -10.91 -13.48 -2.36
C SER A 154 -11.25 -14.03 -0.97
N VAL A 155 -12.07 -13.27 -0.24
CA VAL A 155 -13.03 -13.78 0.75
C VAL A 155 -14.22 -12.81 0.62
N SER A 156 -15.37 -13.13 0.02
CA SER A 156 -16.35 -14.15 0.41
C SER A 156 -17.48 -14.23 -0.64
N GLY A 157 -18.23 -15.33 -0.66
CA GLY A 157 -19.53 -15.49 -1.32
C GLY A 157 -19.49 -16.66 -2.30
N VAL A 158 -19.99 -17.85 -1.97
CA VAL A 158 -21.43 -18.15 -1.88
C VAL A 158 -21.71 -19.16 -0.74
N GLN A 159 -22.62 -18.80 0.15
CA GLN A 159 -23.49 -19.77 0.83
C GLN A 159 -24.55 -20.21 -0.17
N GLU A 160 -24.66 -21.52 -0.38
CA GLU A 160 -25.92 -22.28 -0.43
C GLU A 160 -25.61 -23.77 -0.16
#